data_AF-A0A4V1SJH2-F1
#
_entry.id   AF-A0A4V1SJH2-F1
#
_cell.length_a   1.000
_cell.length_b   1.000
_cell.length_c   1.000
_cell.angle_alpha   90.00
_cell.angle_beta   90.00
_cell.angle_gamma   90.00
#
_symmetry.space_group_name_H-M   'P 1'
#
loop_
_entity.id
_entity.type
_entity.pdbx_description
1 polymer ?
#
loop_
_entity_poly.entity_id
_entity_poly.type
_entity_poly.pdbx_seq_one_letter_code
_entity_poly.pdbx_strand_id
1 'polypeptide(L)' 'HRLTALRDCVAELPGESKRLLQLKYLDRLSLTDHAKNLGVKPNQIQKSLSRIRIALRHCIETRISSRHE' A
#
# COMPACT_ATOMS: atom_id res chain seq x y z
N HIS A 1 -19.12 3.49 3.01
CA HIS A 1 -18.55 2.23 3.56
C HIS A 1 -17.15 1.91 3.04
N ARG A 2 -16.95 1.75 1.73
CA ARG A 2 -15.65 1.35 1.14
C ARG A 2 -14.50 2.36 1.37
N LEU A 3 -14.78 3.67 1.27
CA LEU A 3 -13.77 4.71 1.51
C LEU A 3 -13.31 4.76 2.98
N THR A 4 -14.22 4.55 3.93
CA THR A 4 -13.90 4.45 5.35
C THR A 4 -13.02 3.23 5.62
N ALA A 5 -13.40 2.05 5.12
CA ALA A 5 -12.60 0.84 5.24
C ALA A 5 -11.19 1.00 4.66
N LEU A 6 -11.06 1.67 3.51
CA LEU A 6 -9.75 2.01 2.93
C LEU A 6 -8.91 2.89 3.85
N ARG A 7 -9.49 3.95 4.43
CA ARG A 7 -8.76 4.82 5.37
C ARG A 7 -8.28 4.05 6.59
N ASP A 8 -9.13 3.23 7.18
CA ASP A 8 -8.80 2.42 8.36
C ASP A 8 -7.69 1.42 8.03
N CYS A 9 -7.82 0.71 6.90
CA CYS A 9 -6.80 -0.24 6.45
C CYS A 9 -5.46 0.44 6.12
N VAL A 10 -5.47 1.64 5.54
CA VAL A 10 -4.24 2.40 5.32
C VAL A 10 -3.64 2.86 6.65
N ALA A 11 -4.46 3.26 7.63
CA ALA A 11 -4.00 3.67 8.95
C ALA A 11 -3.32 2.54 9.73
N GLU A 12 -3.67 1.28 9.47
CA GLU A 12 -3.07 0.09 10.10
C GLU A 12 -1.76 -0.38 9.45
N LEU A 13 -1.43 0.13 8.26
CA LEU A 13 -0.18 -0.27 7.60
C LEU A 13 1.07 0.21 8.37
N PRO A 14 2.16 -0.57 8.33
CA PRO A 14 3.47 -0.12 8.80
C PRO A 14 3.91 1.19 8.12
N GLY A 15 4.71 2.00 8.83
CA GLY A 15 5.17 3.30 8.32
C GLY A 15 5.89 3.22 6.97
N GLU A 16 6.73 2.21 6.78
CA GLU A 16 7.42 1.96 5.50
C GLU A 16 6.45 1.66 4.36
N SER A 17 5.42 0.84 4.63
CA SER A 17 4.37 0.52 3.66
C SER A 17 3.54 1.75 3.28
N LYS A 18 3.19 2.60 4.26
CA LYS A 18 2.52 3.89 4.00
C LYS A 18 3.39 4.79 3.14
N ARG A 19 4.69 4.87 3.44
CA ARG A 19 5.62 5.70 2.68
C ARG A 19 5.71 5.25 1.23
N LEU A 20 5.79 3.94 0.97
CA LEU A 20 5.84 3.42 -0.39
C LEU A 20 4.55 3.70 -1.18
N LEU A 21 3.39 3.71 -0.51
CA LEU A 21 2.13 4.14 -1.12
C LEU A 21 2.10 5.63 -1.43
N GLN A 22 2.57 6.49 -0.52
CA GLN A 22 2.64 7.94 -0.72
C GLN A 22 3.52 8.27 -1.94
N LEU A 23 4.72 7.68 -2.01
CA LEU A 23 5.65 7.87 -3.13
C LEU A 23 5.00 7.49 -4.47
N LYS A 24 4.22 6.40 -4.49
CA LYS A 24 3.59 5.93 -5.73
C LYS A 24 2.35 6.73 -6.13
N TYR A 25 1.47 7.03 -5.19
CA TYR A 25 0.12 7.54 -5.47
C TYR A 25 -0.01 9.05 -5.30
N LEU A 26 0.72 9.65 -4.36
CA LEU A 26 0.72 11.10 -4.13
C LEU A 26 1.83 11.76 -4.92
N ASP A 27 3.08 11.30 -4.74
CA ASP A 27 4.25 11.92 -5.36
C ASP A 27 4.45 11.48 -6.82
N ARG A 28 3.68 10.47 -7.26
CA ARG A 28 3.71 9.87 -8.61
C ARG A 28 5.12 9.46 -9.07
N LEU A 29 6.00 9.13 -8.14
CA LEU A 29 7.38 8.80 -8.44
C LEU A 29 7.50 7.44 -9.14
N SER A 30 8.55 7.35 -9.96
CA SER A 30 9.02 6.11 -10.54
C SER A 30 9.59 5.21 -9.44
N LEU A 31 8.96 4.05 -9.23
CA LEU A 31 9.45 3.05 -8.27
C LEU A 31 10.84 2.53 -8.63
N THR A 32 11.17 2.53 -9.92
CA THR A 32 12.48 2.15 -10.44
C THR A 32 13.53 3.14 -9.99
N ASP A 33 13.26 4.44 -10.10
CA ASP A 33 14.23 5.46 -9.69
C ASP A 33 14.31 5.58 -8.17
N HIS A 34 13.19 5.37 -7.47
CA HIS A 34 13.20 5.23 -6.02
C HIS A 34 14.06 4.05 -5.55
N ALA A 35 13.97 2.90 -6.23
CA ALA A 35 14.82 1.74 -5.92
C ALA A 35 16.30 2.04 -6.14
N LYS A 36 16.65 2.73 -7.24
CA LYS A 36 18.04 3.17 -7.50
C LYS A 36 18.54 4.10 -6.39
N ASN A 37 17.74 5.07 -5.96
CA ASN A 37 18.10 6.01 -4.89
C ASN A 37 18.33 5.31 -3.54
N LEU A 38 17.66 4.18 -3.30
CA LEU A 38 17.85 3.35 -2.11
C LEU A 38 18.96 2.29 -2.26
N GLY A 39 19.60 2.18 -3.43
CA GLY A 39 20.60 1.14 -3.70
C GLY A 39 20.03 -0.28 -3.77
N VAL A 40 18.72 -0.43 -4.01
CA VAL A 40 18.02 -1.72 -4.04
C VAL A 40 17.54 -2.06 -5.46
N LYS A 41 17.24 -3.33 -5.72
CA LYS A 41 16.75 -3.76 -7.04
C LYS A 41 15.31 -3.27 -7.23
N PRO A 42 14.94 -2.71 -8.41
CA PRO A 42 13.55 -2.30 -8.69
C PRO A 42 12.50 -3.38 -8.42
N ASN A 43 12.83 -4.64 -8.71
CA ASN A 43 11.96 -5.79 -8.43
C ASN A 43 11.65 -5.97 -6.93
N GLN A 44 12.54 -5.58 -6.02
CA GLN A 44 12.27 -5.65 -4.57
C GLN A 44 11.19 -4.64 -4.18
N ILE A 45 11.29 -3.40 -4.66
CA ILE A 45 10.27 -2.36 -4.42
C ILE A 45 8.91 -2.76 -5.04
N GLN A 46 8.92 -3.30 -6.26
CA GLN A 46 7.69 -3.79 -6.90
C GLN A 46 7.02 -4.93 -6.10
N LYS A 47 7.82 -5.89 -5.61
CA LYS A 47 7.30 -6.98 -4.75
C LYS A 47 6.74 -6.45 -3.45
N SER A 48 7.41 -5.50 -2.80
CA SER A 48 6.90 -4.84 -1.59
C SER A 48 5.59 -4.12 -1.85
N LEU A 49 5.48 -3.33 -2.92
CA LEU A 49 4.23 -2.67 -3.28
C LEU A 49 3.09 -3.66 -3.59
N SER A 50 3.41 -4.77 -4.27
CA SER A 50 2.43 -5.83 -4.55
C SER A 50 1.87 -6.43 -3.26
N ARG A 51 2.74 -6.79 -2.30
CA ARG A 51 2.34 -7.31 -0.98
C ARG A 51 1.46 -6.33 -0.23
N ILE A 52 1.81 -5.05 -0.24
CA ILE A 52 1.00 -3.99 0.40
C ILE A 52 -0.39 -3.92 -0.23
N ARG A 53 -0.50 -3.97 -1.56
CA ARG A 53 -1.80 -3.96 -2.26
C ARG A 53 -2.66 -5.18 -1.93
N ILE A 54 -2.05 -6.36 -1.79
CA ILE A 54 -2.75 -7.58 -1.38
C ILE A 54 -3.27 -7.44 0.06
N ALA A 55 -2.41 -6.99 0.99
CA ALA A 55 -2.80 -6.78 2.38
C ALA A 55 -3.93 -5.76 2.51
N LEU A 56 -3.85 -4.64 1.79
CA LEU A 56 -4.92 -3.64 1.76
C LEU A 56 -6.23 -4.21 1.20
N ARG A 57 -6.16 -4.99 0.13
CA ARG A 57 -7.34 -5.64 -0.46
C ARG A 57 -8.03 -6.52 0.56
N HIS A 58 -7.29 -7.45 1.18
CA HIS A 58 -7.86 -8.35 2.20
C HIS A 58 -8.46 -7.57 3.36
N CYS A 59 -7.76 -6.58 3.89
CA CYS A 59 -8.29 -5.75 4.98
C CYS A 59 -9.60 -5.05 4.59
N ILE A 60 -9.67 -4.46 3.40
CA ILE A 60 -10.87 -3.76 2.91
C ILE A 60 -12.03 -4.74 2.72
N GLU A 61 -11.75 -5.90 2.12
CA GLU A 61 -12.75 -6.95 1.89
C GLU A 61 -13.30 -7.47 3.21
N THR A 62 -12.44 -7.81 4.18
CA THR A 62 -12.87 -8.22 5.53
C THR A 62 -13.73 -7.15 6.19
N ARG A 63 -13.30 -5.88 6.20
CA ARG A 63 -14.07 -4.79 6.86
C ARG A 63 -15.39 -4.47 6.20
N ILE A 64 -15.48 -4.59 4.88
CA ILE A 64 -16.74 -4.35 4.17
C ILE A 64 -17.71 -5.50 4.46
N SER A 65 -17.23 -6.75 4.38
CA SER A 65 -18.04 -7.93 4.68
C SER A 65 -18.52 -7.94 6.13
N SER A 66 -17.65 -7.59 7.10
CA SER A 66 -18.01 -7.50 8.52
C SER A 66 -18.92 -6.31 8.89
N ARG A 67 -19.19 -5.38 7.96
CA ARG A 67 -20.14 -4.27 8.17
C ARG A 67 -21.48 -4.50 7.46
N HIS A 68 -21.69 -5.69 6.90
CA HIS A 68 -22.99 -6.20 6.48
C HIS A 68 -23.58 -7.08 7.60
N GLU A 69 -23.89 -6.47 8.73
CA GLU A 69 -24.81 -6.98 9.77
C GLU A 69 -25.64 -5.81 10.32
#